data_AF-A0A6I3KG08-F1
#
_entry.id   AF-A0A6I3KG08-F1
#
_cell.length_a   1.000
_cell.length_b   1.000
_cell.length_c   1.000
_cell.angle_alpha   90.00
_cell.angle_beta   90.00
_cell.angle_gamma   90.00
#
_symmetry.space_group_name_H-M   'P 1'
#
loop_
_entity.id
_entity.type
_entity.pdbx_description
1 polymer ?
#
loop_
_entity_poly.entity_id
_entity_poly.type
_entity_poly.pdbx_seq_one_letter_code
_entity_poly.pdbx_strand_id
1 'polypeptide(L)'
;MADTGSSFPPRTRSATFRRWLLRIHGIVLTVVALTLAVATTVGKVSGAGQFGFLHDQPLVWVGLIQAYLLMTIIAVLLLLGADQPNTRKWNVVGALAHAVPLFAALSALSVFQSMGALELAEISIGFHVFWLALESLAALLPVSKP
;
A
#
# COMPACT_ATOMS: atom_id res chain seq x y z
N MET A 1 13.67 -46.93 -17.48
CA MET A 1 13.17 -45.58 -17.77
C MET A 1 12.35 -45.15 -16.57
N ALA A 2 12.91 -44.30 -15.70
CA ALA A 2 12.22 -43.81 -14.51
C ALA A 2 11.45 -42.54 -14.89
N ASP A 3 10.13 -42.59 -14.73
CA ASP A 3 9.24 -41.45 -14.90
C ASP A 3 9.47 -40.50 -13.72
N THR A 4 10.26 -39.45 -13.95
CA THR A 4 10.46 -38.35 -13.00
C THR A 4 9.26 -37.42 -13.09
N GLY A 5 8.13 -37.91 -12.62
CA GLY A 5 6.91 -37.15 -12.45
C GLY A 5 7.15 -36.01 -11.47
N SER A 6 7.58 -34.86 -11.99
CA SER A 6 7.61 -33.56 -11.33
C SER A 6 6.17 -33.14 -11.01
N SER A 7 5.55 -33.82 -10.04
CA SER A 7 4.29 -33.40 -9.44
C SER A 7 4.62 -32.34 -8.40
N PHE A 8 4.60 -31.07 -8.82
CA PHE A 8 4.55 -29.99 -7.85
C PHE A 8 3.27 -30.17 -7.01
N PRO A 9 3.37 -30.25 -5.67
CA PRO A 9 2.19 -30.39 -4.84
C PRO A 9 1.25 -29.20 -5.08
N PRO A 10 -0.08 -29.42 -5.11
CA PRO A 10 -1.05 -28.36 -5.30
C PRO A 10 -0.87 -27.29 -4.21
N ARG A 11 -0.77 -26.02 -4.63
CA ARG A 11 -0.59 -24.90 -3.69
C ARG A 11 -1.77 -24.85 -2.73
N THR A 12 -1.47 -24.70 -1.46
CA THR A 12 -2.53 -24.52 -0.45
C THR A 12 -3.31 -23.24 -0.68
N ARG A 13 -4.58 -23.24 -0.31
CA ARG A 13 -5.49 -22.10 -0.47
C ARG A 13 -4.90 -20.81 0.14
N SER A 14 -4.21 -20.92 1.29
CA SER A 14 -3.53 -19.78 1.92
C SER A 14 -2.38 -19.25 1.07
N ALA A 15 -1.56 -20.12 0.46
CA ALA A 15 -0.48 -19.71 -0.43
C ALA A 15 -1.02 -19.00 -1.69
N THR A 16 -2.10 -19.50 -2.28
CA THR A 16 -2.78 -18.86 -3.42
C THR A 16 -3.36 -17.50 -3.03
N PHE A 17 -4.04 -17.42 -1.88
CA PHE A 17 -4.59 -16.16 -1.36
C PHE A 17 -3.51 -15.10 -1.15
N ARG A 18 -2.38 -15.44 -0.52
CA ARG A 18 -1.27 -14.48 -0.32
C ARG A 18 -0.76 -13.90 -1.64
N ARG A 19 -0.57 -14.76 -2.65
CA ARG A 19 -0.11 -14.32 -3.99
C ARG A 19 -1.10 -13.39 -4.66
N TRP A 20 -2.37 -13.78 -4.62
CA TRP A 20 -3.45 -12.96 -5.17
C TRP A 20 -3.53 -11.61 -4.47
N LEU A 21 -3.49 -11.60 -3.13
CA LEU A 21 -3.54 -10.38 -2.34
C LEU A 21 -2.38 -9.44 -2.69
N LEU A 22 -1.14 -9.92 -2.71
CA LEU A 22 0.04 -9.12 -3.08
C LEU A 22 -0.08 -8.52 -4.48
N ARG A 23 -0.63 -9.27 -5.45
CA ARG A 23 -0.83 -8.78 -6.82
C ARG A 23 -1.88 -7.68 -6.88
N ILE A 24 -3.04 -7.92 -6.27
CA ILE A 24 -4.13 -6.94 -6.23
C ILE A 24 -3.68 -5.69 -5.49
N HIS A 25 -3.02 -5.85 -4.34
CA HIS A 25 -2.49 -4.74 -3.57
C HIS A 25 -1.46 -3.94 -4.38
N GLY A 26 -0.48 -4.59 -5.02
CA GLY A 26 0.50 -3.90 -5.86
C GLY A 26 -0.15 -3.12 -7.01
N ILE A 27 -1.17 -3.67 -7.66
CA ILE A 27 -1.92 -2.96 -8.72
C ILE A 27 -2.66 -1.75 -8.15
N VAL A 28 -3.45 -1.94 -7.09
CA VAL A 28 -4.22 -0.86 -6.45
C VAL A 28 -3.28 0.25 -5.97
N LEU A 29 -2.18 -0.12 -5.32
CA LEU A 29 -1.20 0.83 -4.80
C LEU A 29 -0.55 1.64 -5.93
N THR A 30 -0.23 1.02 -7.06
CA THR A 30 0.29 1.71 -8.25
C THR A 30 -0.72 2.74 -8.77
N VAL A 31 -1.97 2.33 -8.97
CA VAL A 31 -3.01 3.21 -9.51
C VAL A 31 -3.29 4.38 -8.56
N VAL A 32 -3.45 4.10 -7.26
CA VAL A 32 -3.69 5.12 -6.24
C VAL A 32 -2.52 6.09 -6.15
N ALA A 33 -1.28 5.60 -6.06
CA ALA A 33 -0.10 6.45 -5.94
C ALA A 33 0.06 7.40 -7.13
N LEU A 34 -0.06 6.90 -8.37
CA LEU A 34 0.06 7.73 -9.56
C LEU A 34 -1.09 8.74 -9.68
N THR A 35 -2.32 8.30 -9.40
CA THR A 35 -3.50 9.18 -9.45
C THR A 35 -3.39 10.30 -8.43
N LEU A 36 -2.99 9.98 -7.19
CA LEU A 36 -2.80 10.98 -6.14
C LEU A 36 -1.61 11.90 -6.42
N ALA A 37 -0.50 11.40 -6.98
CA ALA A 37 0.61 12.25 -7.38
C ALA A 37 0.20 13.29 -8.43
N VAL A 38 -0.60 12.88 -9.42
CA VAL A 38 -1.16 13.82 -10.41
C VAL A 38 -2.15 14.78 -9.74
N ALA A 39 -3.14 14.27 -8.99
CA ALA A 39 -4.18 15.08 -8.37
C ALA A 39 -3.61 16.13 -7.40
N THR A 40 -2.63 15.75 -6.57
CA THR A 40 -1.95 16.68 -5.66
C THR A 40 -1.12 17.72 -6.41
N THR A 41 -0.46 17.34 -7.49
CA THR A 41 0.31 18.29 -8.33
C THR A 41 -0.62 19.29 -9.03
N VAL A 42 -1.75 18.82 -9.57
CA VAL A 42 -2.77 19.71 -10.15
C VAL A 42 -3.35 20.65 -9.09
N GLY A 43 -3.70 20.14 -7.90
CA GLY A 43 -4.17 20.96 -6.78
C GLY A 43 -3.14 22.01 -6.35
N LYS A 44 -1.86 21.64 -6.27
CA LYS A 44 -0.75 22.56 -5.96
C LYS A 44 -0.64 23.70 -6.97
N VAL A 45 -0.72 23.41 -8.26
CA VAL A 45 -0.54 24.40 -9.33
C VAL A 45 -1.79 25.27 -9.50
N SER A 46 -2.97 24.66 -9.48
CA SER A 46 -4.24 25.36 -9.73
C SER A 46 -4.82 26.09 -8.51
N GLY A 47 -4.46 25.66 -7.29
CA GLY A 47 -5.09 26.15 -6.05
C GLY A 47 -6.55 25.73 -5.89
N ALA A 48 -7.05 24.80 -6.72
CA ALA A 48 -8.44 24.38 -6.73
C ALA A 48 -8.64 22.90 -6.35
N GLY A 49 -9.88 22.56 -6.00
CA GLY A 49 -10.29 21.20 -5.65
C GLY A 49 -9.84 20.76 -4.26
N GLN A 50 -10.01 19.47 -3.95
CA GLN A 50 -9.74 18.89 -2.62
C GLN A 50 -8.26 19.04 -2.20
N PHE A 51 -7.34 19.16 -3.16
CA PHE A 51 -5.91 19.39 -2.91
C PHE A 51 -5.47 20.86 -3.11
N GLY A 52 -6.41 21.80 -3.25
CA GLY A 52 -6.11 23.21 -3.47
C GLY A 52 -5.31 23.86 -2.34
N PHE A 53 -5.50 23.40 -1.10
CA PHE A 53 -4.75 23.86 0.08
C PHE A 53 -3.22 23.69 -0.07
N LEU A 54 -2.77 22.78 -0.94
CA LEU A 54 -1.35 22.58 -1.21
C LEU A 54 -0.71 23.78 -1.91
N HIS A 55 -1.51 24.66 -2.56
CA HIS A 55 -1.01 25.87 -3.20
C HIS A 55 -0.16 26.72 -2.25
N ASP A 56 -0.64 26.89 -1.02
CA ASP A 56 0.04 27.69 0.02
C ASP A 56 0.97 26.83 0.91
N GLN A 57 1.00 25.52 0.70
CA GLN A 57 1.73 24.56 1.55
C GLN A 57 2.76 23.73 0.73
N PRO A 58 3.80 24.36 0.16
CA PRO A 58 4.73 23.69 -0.76
C PRO A 58 5.51 22.54 -0.11
N LEU A 59 5.87 22.64 1.17
CA LEU A 59 6.58 21.56 1.87
C LEU A 59 5.68 20.33 2.07
N VAL A 60 4.39 20.53 2.34
CA VAL A 60 3.41 19.43 2.45
C VAL A 60 3.27 18.73 1.11
N TRP A 61 3.20 19.48 0.00
CA TRP A 61 3.18 18.91 -1.35
C TRP A 61 4.43 18.06 -1.64
N VAL A 62 5.64 18.55 -1.33
CA VAL A 62 6.87 17.76 -1.51
C VAL A 62 6.79 16.44 -0.73
N GLY A 63 6.37 16.50 0.54
CA GLY A 63 6.22 15.31 1.38
C GLY A 63 5.22 14.30 0.80
N LEU A 64 4.08 14.77 0.28
CA LEU A 64 3.08 13.90 -0.37
C LEU A 64 3.62 13.26 -1.64
N ILE A 65 4.31 14.00 -2.51
CA ILE A 65 4.92 13.44 -3.73
C ILE A 65 5.97 12.39 -3.37
N GLN A 66 6.83 12.66 -2.39
CA GLN A 66 7.80 11.67 -1.90
C GLN A 66 7.10 10.40 -1.40
N ALA A 67 6.02 10.54 -0.62
CA ALA A 67 5.24 9.40 -0.14
C ALA A 67 4.62 8.59 -1.30
N TYR A 68 4.01 9.24 -2.30
CA TYR A 68 3.40 8.54 -3.44
C TYR A 68 4.44 7.85 -4.34
N LEU A 69 5.61 8.46 -4.54
CA LEU A 69 6.70 7.81 -5.27
C LEU A 69 7.23 6.59 -4.49
N LEU A 70 7.37 6.71 -3.17
CA LEU A 70 7.72 5.57 -2.32
C LEU A 70 6.67 4.46 -2.38
N MET A 71 5.38 4.81 -2.36
CA MET A 71 4.27 3.84 -2.54
C MET A 71 4.39 3.10 -3.88
N THR A 72 4.80 3.77 -4.95
CA THR A 72 5.03 3.14 -6.26
C THR A 72 6.18 2.12 -6.20
N ILE A 73 7.26 2.43 -5.49
CA ILE A 73 8.36 1.47 -5.26
C ILE A 73 7.87 0.26 -4.47
N ILE A 74 7.12 0.49 -3.38
CA ILE A 74 6.51 -0.59 -2.59
C ILE A 74 5.58 -1.44 -3.46
N ALA A 75 4.79 -0.83 -4.35
CA ALA A 75 3.89 -1.54 -5.25
C ALA A 75 4.65 -2.53 -6.14
N VAL A 76 5.77 -2.10 -6.74
CA VAL A 76 6.66 -2.98 -7.51
C VAL A 76 7.21 -4.12 -6.64
N LEU A 77 7.64 -3.83 -5.42
CA LEU A 77 8.12 -4.86 -4.49
C LEU A 77 7.05 -5.89 -4.16
N LEU A 78 5.79 -5.50 -3.97
CA LEU A 78 4.69 -6.43 -3.71
C LEU A 78 4.38 -7.30 -4.94
N LEU A 79 4.39 -6.72 -6.14
CA LEU A 79 4.21 -7.46 -7.40
C LEU A 79 5.30 -8.52 -7.59
N LEU A 80 6.58 -8.13 -7.41
CA LEU A 80 7.71 -9.08 -7.48
C LEU A 80 7.65 -10.10 -6.33
N GLY A 81 7.24 -9.67 -5.14
CA GLY A 81 7.09 -10.50 -3.96
C GLY A 81 6.03 -11.59 -4.12
N ALA A 82 4.99 -11.34 -4.91
CA ALA A 82 3.93 -12.30 -5.20
C ALA A 82 4.43 -13.55 -5.92
N ASP A 83 5.56 -13.49 -6.63
CA ASP A 83 6.12 -14.63 -7.36
C ASP A 83 7.15 -15.41 -6.54
N GLN A 84 7.61 -14.86 -5.42
CA GLN A 84 8.62 -15.50 -4.57
C GLN A 84 8.11 -16.77 -3.87
N PRO A 85 8.98 -17.73 -3.50
CA PRO A 85 8.57 -18.95 -2.78
C PRO A 85 7.95 -18.65 -1.41
N ASN A 86 8.58 -17.76 -0.63
CA ASN A 86 8.08 -17.33 0.68
C ASN A 86 7.29 -16.02 0.53
N THR A 87 6.02 -16.11 0.14
CA THR A 87 5.14 -14.94 -0.04
C THR A 87 4.75 -14.30 1.30
N ARG A 88 4.73 -15.08 2.39
CA ARG A 88 4.37 -14.60 3.73
C ARG A 88 5.24 -13.41 4.17
N LYS A 89 6.55 -13.43 3.88
CA LYS A 89 7.45 -12.33 4.25
C LYS A 89 7.06 -11.02 3.58
N TRP A 90 6.53 -11.07 2.35
CA TRP A 90 6.14 -9.89 1.59
C TRP A 90 4.84 -9.28 2.13
N ASN A 91 3.94 -10.09 2.67
CA ASN A 91 2.77 -9.58 3.38
C ASN A 91 3.16 -8.85 4.68
N VAL A 92 4.18 -9.34 5.38
CA VAL A 92 4.75 -8.62 6.54
C VAL A 92 5.32 -7.27 6.10
N VAL A 93 6.06 -7.24 4.99
CA VAL A 93 6.56 -5.97 4.40
C VAL A 93 5.39 -5.04 4.06
N GLY A 94 4.32 -5.55 3.43
CA GLY A 94 3.11 -4.79 3.13
C GLY A 94 2.46 -4.22 4.40
N ALA A 95 2.28 -5.03 5.45
CA ALA A 95 1.74 -4.58 6.73
C ALA A 95 2.60 -3.47 7.36
N LEU A 96 3.92 -3.64 7.40
CA LEU A 96 4.84 -2.62 7.94
C LEU A 96 4.78 -1.31 7.13
N ALA A 97 4.64 -1.41 5.81
CA ALA A 97 4.51 -0.25 4.93
C ALA A 97 3.23 0.56 5.17
N HIS A 98 2.18 -0.03 5.75
CA HIS A 98 1.00 0.73 6.20
C HIS A 98 1.11 1.25 7.63
N ALA A 99 1.78 0.52 8.52
CA ALA A 99 1.88 0.90 9.93
C ALA A 99 2.55 2.27 10.12
N VAL A 100 3.63 2.54 9.38
CA VAL A 100 4.38 3.81 9.52
C VAL A 100 3.56 5.03 9.06
N PRO A 101 2.95 5.07 7.86
CA PRO A 101 2.07 6.16 7.45
C PRO A 101 0.84 6.30 8.36
N LEU A 102 0.26 5.19 8.82
CA LEU A 102 -0.88 5.22 9.74
C LEU A 102 -0.53 5.91 11.06
N PHE A 103 0.63 5.56 11.63
CA PHE A 103 1.14 6.23 12.83
C PHE A 103 1.36 7.72 12.60
N ALA A 104 1.96 8.10 11.47
CA ALA A 104 2.14 9.51 11.11
C ALA A 104 0.80 10.25 10.97
N ALA A 105 -0.19 9.63 10.33
CA ALA A 105 -1.50 10.23 10.11
C ALA A 105 -2.26 10.46 11.43
N LEU A 106 -2.28 9.45 12.30
CA LEU A 106 -2.92 9.53 13.62
C LEU A 106 -2.24 10.56 14.53
N SER A 107 -0.92 10.68 14.44
CA SER A 107 -0.14 11.64 15.23
C SER A 107 -0.30 13.09 14.75
N ALA A 108 -0.81 13.30 13.52
CA ALA A 108 -0.89 14.60 12.86
C ALA A 108 -2.33 15.10 12.63
N LEU A 109 -3.34 14.50 13.29
CA LEU A 109 -4.76 14.84 13.08
C LEU A 109 -5.06 16.34 13.25
N SER A 110 -4.52 16.98 14.28
CA SER A 110 -4.69 18.42 14.51
C SER A 110 -4.07 19.28 13.40
N VAL A 111 -2.95 18.82 12.83
CA VAL A 111 -2.30 19.48 11.69
C VAL A 111 -3.20 19.41 10.46
N PHE A 112 -3.74 18.22 10.13
CA PHE A 112 -4.70 18.07 9.02
C PHE A 112 -5.95 18.92 9.21
N GLN A 113 -6.47 19.01 10.44
CA GLN A 113 -7.59 19.88 10.76
C GLN A 113 -7.27 21.35 10.50
N SER A 114 -6.10 21.84 10.95
CA SER A 114 -5.68 23.23 10.73
C SER A 114 -5.49 23.60 9.26
N MET A 115 -5.23 22.63 8.39
CA MET A 115 -5.06 22.80 6.94
C MET A 115 -6.36 22.59 6.15
N GLY A 116 -7.48 22.28 6.83
CA GLY A 116 -8.74 21.92 6.15
C GLY A 116 -8.69 20.58 5.42
N ALA A 117 -7.73 19.71 5.74
CA ALA A 117 -7.47 18.43 5.07
C ALA A 117 -7.88 17.20 5.92
N LEU A 118 -8.66 17.41 6.99
CA LEU A 118 -9.03 16.34 7.93
C LEU A 118 -9.80 15.20 7.25
N GLU A 119 -10.78 15.53 6.41
CA GLU A 119 -11.56 14.52 5.67
C GLU A 119 -10.66 13.63 4.79
N LEU A 120 -9.69 14.23 4.08
CA LEU A 120 -8.72 13.48 3.29
C LEU A 120 -7.83 12.59 4.16
N ALA A 121 -7.46 13.06 5.35
CA ALA A 121 -6.68 12.28 6.30
C ALA A 121 -7.49 11.09 6.84
N GLU A 122 -8.78 11.25 7.13
CA GLU A 122 -9.66 10.17 7.59
C GLU A 122 -9.85 9.10 6.51
N ILE A 123 -10.06 9.50 5.25
CA ILE A 123 -10.12 8.57 4.11
C ILE A 123 -8.81 7.79 3.99
N SER A 124 -7.67 8.48 4.09
CA SER A 124 -6.34 7.87 4.06
C SER A 124 -6.15 6.87 5.21
N ILE A 125 -6.51 7.24 6.44
CA ILE A 125 -6.46 6.37 7.62
C ILE A 125 -7.30 5.11 7.39
N GLY A 126 -8.53 5.24 6.91
CA GLY A 126 -9.38 4.11 6.59
C GLY A 126 -8.75 3.17 5.56
N PHE A 127 -8.17 3.72 4.50
CA PHE A 127 -7.44 2.96 3.48
C PHE A 127 -6.25 2.21 4.09
N HIS A 128 -5.44 2.86 4.93
CA HIS A 128 -4.30 2.24 5.59
C HIS A 128 -4.72 1.12 6.56
N VAL A 129 -5.76 1.32 7.37
CA VAL A 129 -6.28 0.31 8.30
C VAL A 129 -6.79 -0.91 7.55
N PHE A 130 -7.54 -0.71 6.47
CA PHE A 130 -8.08 -1.81 5.66
C PHE A 130 -6.96 -2.71 5.11
N TRP A 131 -5.95 -2.12 4.45
CA TRP A 131 -4.86 -2.90 3.88
C TRP A 131 -3.93 -3.50 4.95
N LEU A 132 -3.66 -2.78 6.04
CA LEU A 132 -2.92 -3.32 7.18
C LEU A 132 -3.60 -4.58 7.73
N ALA A 133 -4.93 -4.57 7.87
CA ALA A 133 -5.69 -5.72 8.35
C ALA A 133 -5.59 -6.91 7.38
N LEU A 134 -5.76 -6.69 6.07
CA LEU A 134 -5.65 -7.75 5.07
C LEU A 134 -4.25 -8.38 5.03
N GLU A 135 -3.21 -7.55 5.03
CA GLU A 135 -1.82 -8.01 5.00
C GLU A 135 -1.44 -8.76 6.27
N SER A 136 -1.87 -8.25 7.43
CA SER A 136 -1.67 -8.90 8.73
C SER A 136 -2.38 -10.26 8.78
N LEU A 137 -3.65 -10.33 8.35
CA LEU A 137 -4.39 -11.59 8.26
C LEU A 137 -3.64 -12.59 7.38
N ALA A 138 -3.23 -12.17 6.18
CA ALA A 138 -2.54 -13.03 5.23
C ALA A 138 -1.15 -13.49 5.75
N ALA A 139 -0.46 -12.65 6.52
CA ALA A 139 0.80 -12.98 7.19
C ALA A 139 0.61 -13.97 8.36
N LEU A 140 -0.54 -13.94 9.04
CA LEU A 140 -0.85 -14.81 10.18
C LEU A 140 -1.45 -16.17 9.77
N LEU A 141 -1.97 -16.30 8.54
CA LEU A 141 -2.44 -17.60 8.04
C LEU A 141 -1.34 -18.67 8.17
N PRO A 142 -1.69 -19.95 8.37
CA PRO A 142 -0.70 -21.01 8.47
C PRO A 142 0.08 -21.19 7.16
N VAL A 143 1.36 -21.57 7.29
CA VAL A 143 2.16 -22.09 6.19
C VAL A 143 2.02 -23.61 6.27
N SER A 144 1.47 -24.21 5.22
CA SER A 144 1.45 -25.67 5.09
C SER A 144 2.89 -26.17 5.07
N LYS A 145 3.21 -27.12 5.96
CA LYS A 145 4.48 -27.84 5.88
C LYS A 145 4.53 -28.62 4.56
N PRO A 146 5.69 -28.70 3.90
CA PRO A 146 5.87 -29.55 2.73
C PRO A 146 5.58 -31.01 3.07
#